data_AF-A0AAN1UCW0-F1
#
_entry.id   AF-A0AAN1UCW0-F1
#
_cell.length_a   1.000
_cell.length_b   1.000
_cell.length_c   1.000
_cell.angle_alpha   90.00
_cell.angle_beta   90.00
_cell.angle_gamma   90.00
#
_symmetry.space_group_name_H-M   'P 1'
#
loop_
_entity.id
_entity.type
_entity.pdbx_description
1 polymer ?
#
loop_
_entity_poly.entity_id
_entity_poly.type
_entity_poly.pdbx_seq_one_letter_code
_entity_poly.pdbx_strand_id
1 'polypeptide(L)' 'MLVDFTLSDSDIDISLEADVVGFDQQTIRLKITHIDIDSISHLKRLVELNVGDDALLHREIEHLSDLGDEAS' A
#
# COMPACT_ATOMS: atom_id res chain seq x y z
N MET A 1 -10.12 9.70 2.32
CA MET A 1 -9.15 10.72 2.77
C MET A 1 -7.95 10.66 1.86
N LEU A 2 -7.45 11.80 1.37
CA LEU A 2 -6.21 11.83 0.58
C LEU A 2 -5.00 11.72 1.49
N VAL A 3 -4.03 10.91 1.07
CA VAL A 3 -2.78 10.64 1.78
C VAL A 3 -1.66 10.71 0.77
N ASP A 4 -0.72 11.61 1.05
CA ASP A 4 0.42 11.89 0.19
C ASP A 4 1.70 11.78 1.00
N PHE A 5 2.70 11.08 0.45
CA PHE A 5 4.03 11.03 1.04
C PHE A 5 5.11 10.83 -0.02
N THR A 6 6.27 11.43 0.24
CA THR A 6 7.46 11.33 -0.61
C THR A 6 8.47 10.41 0.05
N LEU A 7 9.16 9.60 -0.76
CA LEU A 7 10.23 8.74 -0.26
C LEU A 7 11.50 9.54 0.00
N SER A 8 12.16 9.26 1.11
CA SER A 8 13.42 9.92 1.45
C SER A 8 14.48 9.64 0.38
N ASP A 9 15.22 10.69 -0.01
CA ASP A 9 16.27 10.64 -1.03
C ASP A 9 15.79 10.25 -2.46
N SER A 10 14.51 10.50 -2.77
CA SER A 10 13.94 10.27 -4.10
C SER A 10 12.87 11.33 -4.46
N ASP A 11 12.67 11.56 -5.76
CA ASP A 11 11.59 12.39 -6.31
C ASP A 11 10.30 11.57 -6.55
N ILE A 12 10.10 10.50 -5.79
CA ILE A 12 8.92 9.63 -5.89
C ILE A 12 7.88 10.08 -4.88
N ASP A 13 6.78 10.61 -5.41
CA ASP A 13 5.57 10.94 -4.66
C ASP A 13 4.56 9.79 -4.79
N ILE A 14 4.02 9.34 -3.67
CA ILE A 14 2.94 8.36 -3.61
C ILE A 14 1.69 9.06 -3.08
N SER A 15 0.63 9.02 -3.88
CA SER A 15 -0.68 9.59 -3.58
C SER A 15 -1.73 8.48 -3.56
N LEU A 16 -2.57 8.44 -2.54
CA LEU A 16 -3.67 7.48 -2.43
C LEU A 16 -4.87 8.06 -1.69
N GLU A 17 -6.03 7.49 -1.97
CA GLU A 17 -7.23 7.65 -1.16
C GLU A 17 -7.37 6.47 -0.19
N ALA A 18 -7.65 6.76 1.06
CA ALA A 18 -7.89 5.76 2.08
C ALA A 18 -9.01 6.15 3.05
N ASP A 19 -9.65 5.14 3.62
CA ASP A 19 -10.53 5.27 4.77
C ASP A 19 -9.80 4.96 6.05
N VAL A 20 -10.11 5.71 7.11
CA VAL A 20 -9.56 5.39 8.43
C VAL A 20 -10.36 4.26 9.04
N VAL A 21 -9.70 3.13 9.27
CA VAL A 21 -10.32 1.91 9.85
C VAL A 21 -9.96 1.70 11.31
N GLY A 22 -9.07 2.52 11.87
CA GLY A 22 -8.77 2.50 13.29
C GLY A 22 -7.72 3.50 13.70
N PHE A 23 -7.71 3.80 14.98
CA PHE A 23 -6.72 4.63 15.64
C PHE A 23 -6.27 3.91 16.91
N ASP A 24 -4.97 3.95 17.20
CA ASP A 24 -4.43 3.68 18.52
C ASP A 24 -3.68 4.91 19.05
N GLN A 25 -2.96 4.78 20.16
CA GLN A 25 -2.32 5.92 20.82
C GLN A 25 -1.29 6.65 19.94
N GLN A 26 -0.67 5.97 18.97
CA GLN A 26 0.38 6.58 18.12
C GLN A 26 0.27 6.20 16.63
N THR A 27 -0.71 5.38 16.24
CA THR A 27 -0.85 4.85 14.89
C THR A 27 -2.24 5.06 14.36
N ILE A 28 -2.31 5.41 13.08
CA ILE A 28 -3.55 5.46 12.31
C ILE A 28 -3.54 4.29 11.34
N ARG A 29 -4.59 3.45 11.37
CA ARG A 29 -4.77 2.36 10.41
C ARG A 29 -5.65 2.84 9.27
N LEU A 30 -5.13 2.71 8.05
CA LEU A 30 -5.76 3.17 6.83
C LEU A 30 -6.04 1.96 5.92
N LYS A 31 -7.23 1.94 5.32
CA LYS A 31 -7.56 1.02 4.23
C LYS A 31 -7.56 1.81 2.93
N ILE A 32 -6.68 1.47 2.00
CA ILE A 32 -6.63 2.09 0.67
C ILE A 32 -7.95 1.79 -0.06
N THR A 33 -8.58 2.83 -0.58
CA THR A 33 -9.80 2.73 -1.40
C THR A 33 -9.50 2.98 -2.87
N HIS A 34 -8.60 3.92 -3.17
CA HIS A 34 -8.10 4.17 -4.52
C HIS A 34 -6.61 4.54 -4.49
N ILE A 35 -5.88 4.11 -5.52
CA ILE A 35 -4.49 4.47 -5.74
C ILE A 35 -4.24 4.40 -7.25
N ASP A 36 -3.51 5.38 -7.79
CA ASP A 36 -3.16 5.37 -9.21
C ASP A 36 -2.08 4.31 -9.51
N ILE A 37 -1.94 3.97 -10.79
CA ILE A 37 -1.06 2.88 -11.24
C ILE A 37 0.42 3.18 -11.00
N ASP A 38 0.82 4.45 -11.03
CA ASP A 38 2.22 4.85 -10.85
C ASP A 38 2.58 4.74 -9.36
N SER A 39 1.74 5.30 -8.49
CA SER A 39 1.82 5.23 -7.04
C SER A 39 1.83 3.79 -6.51
N ILE A 40 0.95 2.90 -6.99
CA ILE A 40 0.93 1.50 -6.54
C ILE A 40 2.16 0.72 -7.03
N SER A 41 2.68 1.05 -8.21
CA SER A 41 3.90 0.44 -8.74
C SER A 41 5.12 0.81 -7.91
N HIS A 42 5.22 2.08 -7.50
CA HIS A 42 6.26 2.54 -6.58
C HIS A 42 6.15 1.89 -5.21
N LEU A 43 4.93 1.80 -4.66
CA LEU A 43 4.69 1.14 -3.38
C LEU A 43 5.08 -0.34 -3.44
N LYS A 44 4.70 -1.07 -4.50
CA LYS A 44 5.11 -2.46 -4.72
C LYS A 44 6.64 -2.59 -4.74
N ARG A 45 7.33 -1.72 -5.48
CA ARG A 45 8.79 -1.76 -5.57
C ARG A 45 9.46 -1.49 -4.23
N LEU A 46 8.91 -0.61 -3.41
CA LEU A 46 9.40 -0.40 -2.05
C LEU A 46 9.27 -1.63 -1.18
N VAL A 47 8.11 -2.30 -1.23
CA VAL A 47 7.90 -3.53 -0.46
C VAL A 47 8.88 -4.60 -0.94
N GLU A 48 9.09 -4.76 -2.25
CA GLU A 48 10.10 -5.67 -2.81
C GLU A 48 11.50 -5.40 -2.25
N LEU A 49 11.93 -4.13 -2.29
CA LEU A 49 13.25 -3.72 -1.84
C LEU A 49 13.43 -3.91 -0.33
N ASN A 50 12.38 -3.68 0.47
CA ASN A 50 12.43 -3.84 1.92
C ASN A 50 12.32 -5.31 2.37
N VAL A 51 11.58 -6.15 1.63
CA VAL A 51 11.40 -7.57 1.94
C VAL A 51 12.61 -8.40 1.49
N GLY A 52 13.32 -7.98 0.44
CA GLY A 52 14.55 -8.63 -0.04
C GLY A 52 14.36 -10.03 -0.64
N ASP A 53 13.13 -10.55 -0.64
CA ASP A 53 12.72 -11.84 -1.19
C ASP A 53 11.41 -11.68 -1.98
N ASP A 54 11.51 -11.70 -3.30
CA ASP A 54 10.44 -11.54 -4.29
C ASP A 54 9.25 -12.50 -4.04
N ALA A 55 9.50 -13.66 -3.42
CA ALA A 55 8.48 -14.68 -3.15
C ALA A 55 7.48 -14.26 -2.07
N LEU A 56 7.92 -13.46 -1.07
CA LEU A 56 7.05 -13.00 0.01
C LEU A 56 6.12 -11.86 -0.46
N LEU A 57 6.62 -10.96 -1.33
CA LEU A 57 5.79 -9.93 -1.93
C LEU A 57 4.67 -10.52 -2.79
N HIS A 58 4.99 -11.50 -3.66
CA HIS A 58 3.99 -12.10 -4.54
C HIS A 58 2.81 -12.67 -3.73
N ARG A 59 3.13 -13.30 -2.60
CA ARG A 59 2.16 -13.85 -1.67
C ARG A 59 1.31 -12.78 -0.98
N GLU A 60 1.88 -11.64 -0.56
CA GLU A 60 1.09 -10.56 0.05
C GLU A 60 0.17 -9.86 -0.96
N ILE A 61 0.60 -9.71 -2.21
CA ILE A 61 -0.24 -9.15 -3.29
C ILE A 61 -1.39 -10.10 -3.65
N GLU A 62 -1.13 -11.40 -3.74
CA GLU A 62 -2.18 -12.41 -3.94
C GLU A 62 -3.21 -12.37 -2.80
N HIS A 63 -2.75 -12.25 -1.54
CA HIS A 63 -3.66 -12.10 -0.40
C HIS A 63 -4.49 -10.80 -0.44
N LEU A 64 -3.95 -9.71 -0.99
CA LEU A 64 -4.70 -8.47 -1.18
C LEU A 64 -5.74 -8.57 -2.31
N SER A 65 -5.48 -9.36 -3.35
CA SER A 65 -6.49 -9.59 -4.42
C SER A 65 -7.57 -10.59 -4.02
N ASP A 66 -7.23 -11.61 -3.22
CA ASP A 66 -8.17 -12.66 -2.79
C ASP A 66 -9.25 -12.15 -1.81
N LEU A 67 -8.95 -11.06 -1.09
CA LEU A 67 -9.94 -10.33 -0.27
C LEU A 67 -11.06 -9.66 -1.10
N GLY A 68 -10.93 -9.62 -2.43
CA GLY A 68 -11.96 -9.14 -3.36
C GLY A 68 -12.97 -10.21 -3.79
N ASP A 69 -12.65 -11.50 -3.63
CA ASP A 69 -13.47 -12.61 -4.13
C ASP A 69 -14.37 -13.28 -3.07
N GLU A 70 -14.16 -13.00 -1.77
CA GLU A 70 -15.03 -13.50 -0.68
C GLU A 70 -16.33 -12.67 -0.48
N ALA A 71 -16.61 -11.70 -1.35
CA ALA A 71 -17.81 -10.87 -1.32
C ALA A 71 -18.87 -11.26 -2.39
N SER A 72 -18.92 -12.53 -2.81
CA SER A 72 -20.00 -13.06 -3.66
C SER A 72 -20.92 -14.04 -2.92
#